data_AF-A0A524IE48-F1
#
_entry.id   AF-A0A524IE48-F1
#
_cell.length_a   1.000
_cell.length_b   1.000
_cell.length_c   1.000
_cell.angle_alpha   90.00
_cell.angle_beta   90.00
_cell.angle_gamma   90.00
#
_symmetry.space_group_name_H-M   'P 1'
#
loop_
_entity.id
_entity.type
_entity.pdbx_description
1 polymer ?
#
loop_
_entity_poly.entity_id
_entity_poly.type
_entity_poly.pdbx_seq_one_letter_code
_entity_poly.pdbx_strand_id
1 'polypeptide(L)' 'MYICICKGIRESDVQELGKAGVTCPQKLASALELNDKKNCCGRCIKNISKFVALAEEEYSCSNSPVLG' A
#
# COMPACT_ATOMS: atom_id res chain seq x y z
N MET A 1 7.35 -5.73 -7.58
CA MET A 1 6.83 -7.13 -7.56
C MET A 1 5.32 -7.13 -7.41
N TYR A 2 4.61 -8.22 -7.75
CA TYR A 2 3.19 -8.38 -7.39
C TYR A 2 3.04 -8.77 -5.92
N ILE A 3 2.21 -8.04 -5.19
CA ILE A 3 1.89 -8.29 -3.77
C ILE A 3 0.51 -8.91 -3.57
N CYS A 4 -0.42 -8.72 -4.51
CA CYS A 4 -1.69 -9.42 -4.54
C CYS A 4 -2.04 -9.87 -5.95
N ILE A 5 -2.03 -11.18 -6.19
CA ILE A 5 -2.37 -11.74 -7.51
C ILE A 5 -3.87 -11.62 -7.81
N CYS A 6 -4.75 -11.75 -6.80
CA CYS A 6 -6.21 -11.68 -7.00
C CYS A 6 -6.67 -10.36 -7.63
N LYS A 7 -6.02 -9.25 -7.26
CA LYS A 7 -6.35 -7.90 -7.71
C LYS A 7 -5.28 -7.30 -8.63
N GLY A 8 -4.25 -8.06 -8.97
CA GLY A 8 -3.14 -7.58 -9.81
C GLY A 8 -2.30 -6.46 -9.18
N ILE A 9 -2.28 -6.35 -7.84
CA ILE A 9 -1.62 -5.25 -7.13
C ILE A 9 -0.12 -5.50 -7.07
N ARG A 10 0.64 -4.46 -7.39
CA ARG A 10 2.08 -4.38 -7.35
C ARG A 10 2.57 -3.51 -6.19
N GLU A 11 3.82 -3.68 -5.81
CA GLU A 11 4.49 -2.81 -4.83
C GLU A 11 4.45 -1.35 -5.25
N SER A 12 4.57 -1.06 -6.56
CA SER A 12 4.45 0.29 -7.11
C SER A 12 3.13 0.97 -6.74
N ASP A 13 2.04 0.21 -6.68
CA ASP A 13 0.71 0.76 -6.37
C ASP A 13 0.65 1.19 -4.89
N VAL A 14 1.35 0.46 -4.01
CA VAL A 14 1.48 0.83 -2.58
C VAL A 14 2.37 2.06 -2.43
N GLN A 15 3.45 2.13 -3.20
CA GLN A 15 4.35 3.28 -3.19
C GLN A 15 3.64 4.56 -3.66
N GLU A 16 2.85 4.49 -4.72
CA GLU A 16 2.02 5.61 -5.20
C GLU A 16 1.04 6.09 -4.13
N LEU A 17 0.39 5.15 -3.41
CA LEU A 17 -0.46 5.48 -2.28
C LEU A 17 0.33 6.14 -1.13
N GLY A 18 1.54 5.67 -0.85
CA GLY A 18 2.46 6.29 0.11
C GLY A 18 2.82 7.73 -0.24
N LYS A 19 3.16 8.00 -1.50
CA LYS A 19 3.40 9.36 -2.03
C LYS A 19 2.19 10.27 -1.87
N ALA A 20 0.98 9.71 -2.00
CA ALA A 20 -0.29 10.42 -1.77
C ALA A 20 -0.66 10.56 -0.27
N GLY A 21 0.19 10.12 0.66
CA GLY A 21 -0.03 10.21 2.10
C GLY A 21 -0.94 9.11 2.68
N VAL A 22 -1.20 8.05 1.93
CA VAL A 22 -2.02 6.92 2.37
C VAL A 22 -1.13 5.86 3.03
N THR A 23 -0.81 6.06 4.30
CA THR A 23 0.03 5.12 5.08
C THR A 23 -0.76 4.26 6.06
N CYS A 24 -1.98 4.68 6.44
CA CYS A 24 -2.76 3.94 7.43
C CYS A 24 -3.20 2.55 6.91
N PRO A 25 -3.05 1.46 7.69
CA PRO A 25 -3.34 0.10 7.23
C PRO A 25 -4.78 -0.09 6.71
N GLN A 26 -5.77 0.48 7.40
CA GLN A 26 -7.18 0.40 7.00
C GLN A 26 -7.46 1.15 5.68
N LYS A 27 -6.79 2.28 5.47
CA LYS A 27 -6.91 3.07 4.23
C LYS A 27 -6.23 2.35 3.08
N LEU A 28 -5.01 1.83 3.28
CA LEU A 28 -4.32 0.99 2.30
C LEU A 28 -5.16 -0.23 1.92
N ALA A 29 -5.68 -0.98 2.89
CA ALA A 29 -6.50 -2.15 2.62
C ALA A 29 -7.77 -1.81 1.81
N SER A 30 -8.37 -0.64 2.06
CA SER A 30 -9.55 -0.18 1.32
C SER A 30 -9.20 0.34 -0.07
N ALA A 31 -8.13 1.14 -0.19
CA ALA A 31 -7.66 1.70 -1.46
C ALA A 31 -7.19 0.61 -2.44
N LEU A 32 -6.63 -0.46 -1.90
CA LEU A 32 -6.18 -1.65 -2.62
C LEU A 32 -7.27 -2.73 -2.73
N GLU A 33 -8.50 -2.46 -2.26
CA GLU A 33 -9.62 -3.41 -2.27
C GLU A 33 -9.29 -4.81 -1.69
N LEU A 34 -8.36 -4.88 -0.73
CA LEU A 34 -7.92 -6.13 -0.10
C LEU A 34 -8.94 -6.68 0.91
N ASN A 35 -9.88 -5.83 1.30
CA ASN A 35 -11.02 -6.14 2.16
C ASN A 35 -12.20 -6.81 1.40
N ASP A 36 -12.13 -6.88 0.06
CA ASP A 36 -13.13 -7.57 -0.76
C ASP A 36 -13.02 -9.09 -0.62
N LYS A 37 -13.76 -9.64 0.35
CA LYS A 37 -13.80 -11.10 0.62
C LYS A 37 -14.43 -11.92 -0.52
N LYS A 38 -15.14 -11.29 -1.46
CA LYS A 38 -15.78 -12.00 -2.58
C LYS A 38 -14.79 -12.21 -3.72
N ASN A 39 -13.93 -11.22 -3.99
CA ASN A 39 -13.00 -11.25 -5.12
C ASN A 39 -11.51 -11.32 -4.73
N CYS A 40 -11.19 -11.40 -3.44
CA CYS A 40 -9.83 -11.54 -2.94
C CYS A 40 -9.72 -12.65 -1.89
N CYS A 41 -8.68 -13.47 -2.00
CA CYS A 41 -8.45 -14.60 -1.09
C CYS A 41 -8.07 -14.21 0.35
N GLY A 42 -7.88 -12.91 0.63
CA GLY A 42 -7.58 -12.41 1.98
C GLY A 42 -6.21 -12.81 2.54
N ARG A 43 -5.29 -13.35 1.72
CA ARG A 43 -3.92 -13.67 2.19
C ARG A 43 -3.06 -12.42 2.33
N CYS A 44 -3.20 -11.48 1.40
CA CYS A 44 -2.37 -10.27 1.34
C CYS A 44 -2.65 -9.32 2.50
N ILE A 45 -3.93 -9.18 2.90
CA ILE A 45 -4.33 -8.32 4.03
C ILE A 45 -3.74 -8.77 5.38
N LYS A 46 -3.39 -10.06 5.54
CA LYS A 46 -2.69 -10.55 6.75
C LYS A 46 -1.27 -9.97 6.87
N ASN A 47 -0.69 -9.52 5.76
CA ASN A 47 0.63 -8.91 5.69
C ASN A 47 0.56 -7.38 5.48
N ILE A 48 -0.57 -6.74 5.84
CA ILE A 48 -0.78 -5.30 5.61
C ILE A 48 0.32 -4.42 6.22
N SER A 49 0.95 -4.85 7.33
CA SER A 49 2.06 -4.12 7.95
C SER A 49 3.26 -3.93 7.02
N LYS A 50 3.52 -4.87 6.10
CA LYS A 50 4.58 -4.70 5.08
C LYS A 50 4.21 -3.60 4.07
N PHE A 51 2.93 -3.42 3.82
CA PHE A 51 2.42 -2.47 2.83
C PHE A 51 2.46 -1.08 3.44
N VAL A 52 2.15 -0.98 4.73
CA VAL A 52 2.34 0.23 5.53
C VAL A 52 3.81 0.66 5.51
N ALA A 53 4.76 -0.24 5.78
CA ALA A 53 6.18 0.09 5.76
C ALA A 53 6.65 0.62 4.40
N LEU A 54 6.23 0.00 3.28
CA LEU A 54 6.53 0.48 1.93
C LEU A 54 5.91 1.87 1.66
N ALA A 55 4.66 2.09 2.10
CA ALA A 55 4.00 3.38 1.93
C ALA A 55 4.65 4.49 2.79
N GLU A 56 5.09 4.16 4.01
CA GLU A 56 5.76 5.10 4.92
C GLU A 56 7.15 5.49 4.41
N GLU A 57 7.90 4.57 3.82
CA GLU A 57 9.19 4.86 3.19
C GLU A 57 9.04 5.95 2.12
N GLU A 58 8.05 5.82 1.24
CA GLU A 58 7.76 6.82 0.21
C GLU A 58 7.23 8.14 0.78
N TYR A 59 6.34 8.08 1.78
CA TYR A 59 5.80 9.28 2.45
C TYR A 59 6.91 10.10 3.14
N SER A 60 7.92 9.44 3.68
CA SER A 60 9.07 10.09 4.30
C SER A 60 9.98 10.77 3.27
N CYS A 61 10.10 10.20 2.07
CA CYS A 61 10.81 10.80 0.95
C CYS A 61 10.05 12.00 0.36
N SER A 62 8.73 11.95 0.25
CA SER A 62 7.92 13.07 -0.26
C SER A 62 7.77 14.24 0.73
N ASN A 63 7.96 14.00 2.03
CA ASN A 63 8.01 15.04 3.06
C ASN A 63 9.41 15.47 3.50
N SER A 64 10.48 14.94 2.88
CA SER A 64 11.79 15.57 3.06
C SER A 64 11.73 16.97 2.45
N PRO A 65 12.04 18.04 3.22
CA PRO A 65 12.25 19.34 2.61
C PRO A 65 13.40 19.15 1.62
N VAL A 66 13.07 19.25 0.33
CA VAL A 66 14.09 19.38 -0.71
C VAL A 66 14.85 20.66 -0.35
N LEU A 67 16.02 20.52 0.27
CA LEU A 67 17.02 21.57 0.31
C LEU A 67 17.51 21.73 -1.13
N GLY A 68 16.79 22.57 -1.88
CA GLY A 68 17.18 23.14 -3.16
C GLY A 68 17.41 24.62 -2.97
#